data_AF-A0A7C3HFU9-F1
#
_entry.id   AF-A0A7C3HFU9-F1
#
_cell.length_a   1.000
_cell.length_b   1.000
_cell.length_c   1.000
_cell.angle_alpha   90.00
_cell.angle_beta   90.00
_cell.angle_gamma   90.00
#
_symmetry.space_group_name_H-M   'P 1'
#
loop_
_entity.id
_entity.type
_entity.pdbx_description
1 polymer ?
#
loop_
_entity_poly.entity_id
_entity_poly.type
_entity_poly.pdbx_seq_one_letter_code
_entity_poly.pdbx_strand_id
1 'polypeptide(L)'
;GYFYIDWDGNIAPCVFFPYYVDNIYKIYERGGTLSDALESPFFKAIRKWQDAYGYRRPASEVKNYFLPCPIRDHYKFAYRAIERFETKPLDEFAKQAIGDMEYRKRLLDYDKRLKELLDPVWEREVLEYEKSKKAARAA
;
A
#
# COMPACT_ATOMS: atom_id res chain seq x y z
N GLY A 1 -1.15 -13.38 -3.86
CA GLY A 1 -0.94 -11.93 -3.66
C GLY A 1 -1.20 -11.22 -4.97
N TYR A 2 -1.15 -9.89 -5.00
CA TYR A 2 -1.21 -9.09 -6.23
C TYR A 2 0.15 -8.43 -6.44
N PHE A 3 0.56 -8.29 -7.70
CA PHE A 3 1.69 -7.47 -8.14
C PHE A 3 1.40 -6.93 -9.54
N TYR A 4 2.16 -5.92 -9.93
CA TYR A 4 2.24 -5.36 -11.26
C TYR A 4 3.62 -5.67 -11.85
N ILE A 5 3.68 -6.02 -13.13
CA ILE A 5 4.92 -6.19 -13.88
C ILE A 5 4.90 -5.18 -15.02
N ASP A 6 5.91 -4.32 -15.13
CA ASP A 6 6.05 -3.37 -16.23
C ASP A 6 6.59 -4.03 -17.51
N TRP A 7 6.73 -3.26 -18.58
CA TRP A 7 7.24 -3.75 -19.86
C TRP A 7 8.72 -4.18 -19.80
N ASP A 8 9.49 -3.70 -18.81
CA ASP A 8 10.89 -4.04 -18.59
C ASP A 8 11.04 -5.26 -17.65
N GLY A 9 9.92 -5.85 -17.21
CA GLY A 9 9.87 -7.01 -16.33
C GLY A 9 10.03 -6.68 -14.85
N ASN A 10 10.06 -5.41 -14.45
CA ASN A 10 10.19 -4.99 -13.06
C ASN A 10 8.89 -5.24 -12.29
N ILE A 11 9.00 -5.80 -11.09
CA ILE A 11 7.84 -6.25 -10.30
C ILE A 11 7.57 -5.27 -9.15
N ALA A 12 6.48 -4.53 -9.27
CA ALA A 12 6.03 -3.55 -8.29
C ALA A 12 4.74 -4.01 -7.59
N PRO A 13 4.44 -3.51 -6.37
CA PRO A 13 3.29 -3.97 -5.60
C PRO A 13 1.96 -3.43 -6.14
N CYS A 14 1.98 -2.37 -6.94
CA CYS A 14 0.84 -1.78 -7.62
C CYS A 14 1.33 -0.90 -8.77
N VAL A 15 0.52 -0.73 -9.82
CA VAL A 15 0.81 0.20 -10.92
C VAL A 15 1.04 1.65 -10.45
N PHE A 16 0.46 2.04 -9.31
CA PHE A 16 0.64 3.38 -8.71
C PHE A 16 1.72 3.44 -7.62
N PHE A 17 2.43 2.34 -7.37
CA PHE A 17 3.54 2.28 -6.42
C PHE A 17 4.81 1.99 -7.23
N PRO A 18 5.47 3.04 -7.77
CA PRO A 18 6.46 2.90 -8.83
C PRO A 18 7.86 2.54 -8.31
N TYR A 19 7.93 1.53 -7.43
CA TYR A 19 9.17 1.04 -6.83
C TYR A 19 9.17 -0.48 -6.78
N TYR A 20 10.31 -1.08 -7.12
CA TYR A 20 10.46 -2.53 -7.26
C TYR A 20 11.75 -3.04 -6.61
N VAL A 21 11.81 -4.36 -6.37
CA VAL A 21 13.02 -5.05 -5.88
C VAL A 21 13.45 -6.12 -6.87
N ASP A 22 12.49 -6.91 -7.35
CA ASP A 22 12.74 -8.01 -8.28
C ASP A 22 12.36 -7.66 -9.72
N ASN A 23 12.99 -8.37 -10.65
CA ASN A 23 12.66 -8.37 -12.07
C ASN A 23 12.40 -9.81 -12.52
N ILE A 24 11.34 -10.03 -13.30
CA ILE A 24 10.88 -11.37 -13.65
C ILE A 24 11.88 -12.16 -14.49
N TYR A 25 12.61 -11.49 -15.39
CA TYR A 25 13.64 -12.13 -16.20
C TYR A 25 14.74 -12.69 -15.31
N LYS A 26 15.19 -11.90 -14.32
CA LYS A 26 16.22 -12.34 -13.36
C LYS A 26 15.77 -13.46 -12.45
N ILE A 27 14.48 -13.49 -12.08
CA ILE A 27 13.90 -14.60 -11.33
C ILE A 27 13.97 -15.89 -12.15
N TYR A 28 13.58 -15.84 -13.42
CA TYR A 28 13.60 -17.02 -14.28
C TYR A 28 15.01 -17.46 -14.66
N GLU A 29 15.95 -16.54 -14.87
CA GLU A 29 17.38 -16.85 -15.11
C GLU A 29 18.00 -17.67 -13.97
N ARG A 30 17.60 -17.40 -12.72
CA ARG A 30 18.05 -18.17 -11.55
C ARG A 30 17.21 -19.42 -11.24
N GLY A 31 16.30 -19.81 -12.14
CA GLY A 31 15.44 -20.99 -11.99
C GLY A 31 14.27 -20.80 -11.00
N GLY A 32 13.94 -19.56 -10.65
CA GLY A 32 12.85 -19.22 -9.74
C GLY A 32 11.47 -19.16 -10.41
N THR A 33 10.47 -18.73 -9.64
CA THR A 33 9.07 -18.59 -10.08
C THR A 33 8.47 -17.24 -9.67
N LEU A 34 7.30 -16.89 -10.23
CA LEU A 34 6.55 -15.69 -9.82
C LEU A 34 6.27 -15.63 -8.31
N SER A 35 6.16 -16.78 -7.64
CA SER A 35 5.98 -16.86 -6.20
C SER A 35 7.15 -16.26 -5.43
N ASP A 36 8.37 -16.31 -5.97
CA ASP A 36 9.56 -15.76 -5.30
C ASP A 36 9.45 -14.24 -5.17
N ALA A 37 8.90 -13.55 -6.18
CA ALA A 37 8.65 -12.12 -6.12
C ALA A 37 7.64 -11.77 -5.01
N LEU A 38 6.56 -12.55 -4.91
CA LEU A 38 5.57 -12.40 -3.85
C LEU A 38 6.17 -12.65 -2.47
N GLU A 39 7.11 -13.59 -2.36
CA GLU A 39 7.75 -13.95 -1.10
C GLU A 39 8.93 -13.05 -0.73
N SER A 40 9.25 -12.05 -1.55
CA SER A 40 10.28 -11.04 -1.25
C SER A 40 9.95 -10.27 0.05
N PRO A 41 10.99 -9.83 0.80
CA PRO A 41 10.79 -9.06 2.03
C PRO A 41 9.96 -7.79 1.84
N PHE A 42 10.11 -7.11 0.71
CA PHE A 42 9.35 -5.90 0.37
C PHE A 42 7.85 -6.19 0.24
N PHE A 43 7.49 -7.22 -0.54
CA PHE A 43 6.10 -7.64 -0.69
C PHE A 43 5.49 -8.16 0.61
N LYS A 44 6.27 -8.88 1.43
CA LYS A 44 5.84 -9.31 2.77
C LYS A 44 5.54 -8.13 3.69
N ALA A 45 6.36 -7.09 3.67
CA ALA A 45 6.13 -5.90 4.48
C ALA A 45 4.84 -5.16 4.08
N ILE A 46 4.56 -5.06 2.78
CA ILE A 46 3.32 -4.45 2.28
C ILE A 46 2.11 -5.29 2.68
N ARG A 47 2.16 -6.62 2.50
CA ARG A 47 1.06 -7.51 2.95
C ARG A 47 0.82 -7.40 4.45
N LYS A 48 1.89 -7.38 5.26
CA LYS A 48 1.77 -7.19 6.70
C LYS A 48 1.08 -5.87 7.05
N TRP A 49 1.37 -4.80 6.32
CA TRP A 49 0.67 -3.52 6.48
C TRP A 49 -0.80 -3.63 6.09
N GLN A 50 -1.12 -4.25 4.95
CA GLN A 50 -2.50 -4.46 4.49
C GLN A 50 -3.33 -5.28 5.50
N ASP A 51 -2.76 -6.36 6.03
CA ASP A 51 -3.40 -7.22 7.05
C ASP A 51 -3.69 -6.46 8.35
N ALA A 52 -2.80 -5.56 8.74
CA ALA A 52 -2.97 -4.69 9.90
C ALA A 52 -3.97 -3.54 9.63
N TYR A 53 -4.11 -3.13 8.38
CA TYR A 53 -5.05 -2.08 7.96
C TYR A 53 -6.50 -2.59 7.83
N GLY A 54 -6.69 -3.89 7.63
CA GLY A 54 -8.02 -4.49 7.60
C GLY A 54 -8.20 -5.62 6.60
N TYR A 55 -7.18 -5.96 5.80
CA TYR A 55 -7.34 -6.99 4.79
C TYR A 55 -7.73 -8.32 5.43
N ARG A 56 -8.83 -8.92 4.96
CA ARG A 56 -9.47 -10.13 5.52
C ARG A 56 -9.86 -10.04 7.00
N ARG A 57 -10.04 -8.82 7.52
CA ARG A 57 -10.54 -8.58 8.88
C ARG A 57 -12.06 -8.38 8.88
N PRO A 58 -12.76 -8.68 9.99
CA PRO A 58 -14.18 -8.32 10.12
C PRO A 58 -14.35 -6.80 10.07
N ALA A 59 -15.53 -6.34 9.63
CA ALA A 59 -15.81 -4.91 9.43
C ALA A 59 -15.50 -4.02 10.66
N SER A 60 -15.59 -4.58 11.88
CA SER A 60 -15.26 -3.86 13.13
C SER A 60 -13.76 -3.61 13.34
N GLU A 61 -12.89 -4.34 12.63
CA GLU A 61 -11.43 -4.24 12.73
C GLU A 61 -10.80 -3.55 11.51
N VAL A 62 -11.59 -3.34 10.45
CA VAL A 62 -11.17 -2.65 9.23
C VAL A 62 -10.97 -1.16 9.52
N LYS A 63 -9.81 -0.62 9.11
CA LYS A 63 -9.53 0.83 9.15
C LYS A 63 -10.24 1.56 8.01
N ASN A 64 -10.02 2.86 7.89
CA ASN A 64 -10.70 3.70 6.91
C ASN A 64 -10.32 3.33 5.47
N TYR A 65 -11.16 2.55 4.79
CA TYR A 65 -10.91 2.13 3.40
C TYR A 65 -11.15 3.21 2.35
N PHE A 66 -11.57 4.42 2.74
CA PHE A 66 -11.43 5.60 1.88
C PHE A 66 -9.96 6.07 1.79
N LEU A 67 -9.07 5.50 2.60
CA LEU A 67 -7.62 5.68 2.58
C LEU A 67 -6.92 4.31 2.38
N PRO A 68 -7.12 3.63 1.24
CA PRO A 68 -6.68 2.24 1.10
C PRO A 68 -5.20 2.08 0.70
N CYS A 69 -4.54 3.15 0.28
CA CYS A 69 -3.33 3.07 -0.54
C CYS A 69 -2.05 3.42 0.24
N PRO A 70 -1.15 2.45 0.49
CA PRO A 70 0.05 2.68 1.31
C PRO A 70 0.98 3.78 0.78
N ILE A 71 0.95 4.09 -0.51
CA ILE A 71 1.80 5.11 -1.16
C ILE A 71 1.11 6.46 -1.37
N ARG A 72 -0.22 6.54 -1.38
CA ARG A 72 -0.96 7.79 -1.64
C ARG A 72 -1.52 8.44 -0.39
N ASP A 73 -1.95 7.64 0.57
CA ASP A 73 -2.66 8.11 1.78
C ASP A 73 -2.03 7.60 3.09
N HIS A 74 -0.92 6.85 2.97
CA HIS A 74 -0.06 6.44 4.09
C HIS A 74 1.43 6.53 3.70
N TYR A 75 1.81 7.58 2.99
CA TYR A 75 3.14 7.80 2.42
C TYR A 75 4.28 7.58 3.43
N LYS A 76 4.09 7.90 4.71
CA LYS A 76 5.10 7.61 5.76
C LYS A 76 5.51 6.14 5.81
N PHE A 77 4.55 5.23 5.69
CA PHE A 77 4.82 3.80 5.64
C PHE A 77 5.56 3.44 4.34
N ALA A 78 5.04 3.86 3.19
CA ALA A 78 5.66 3.55 1.91
C ALA A 78 7.09 4.07 1.82
N TYR A 79 7.35 5.31 2.19
CA TYR A 79 8.68 5.91 2.19
C TYR A 79 9.69 5.07 2.99
N ARG A 80 9.32 4.67 4.22
CA ARG A 80 10.16 3.80 5.05
C ARG A 80 10.36 2.41 4.45
N ALA A 81 9.36 1.86 3.77
CA ALA A 81 9.49 0.56 3.11
C ALA A 81 10.44 0.66 1.90
N ILE A 82 10.31 1.70 1.08
CA ILE A 82 11.16 2.00 -0.08
C ILE A 82 12.62 2.10 0.34
N GLU A 83 12.92 2.88 1.39
CA GLU A 83 14.27 3.01 1.94
C GLU A 83 14.80 1.69 2.50
N ARG A 84 13.99 1.02 3.35
CA ARG A 84 14.41 -0.19 4.06
C ARG A 84 14.79 -1.34 3.14
N PHE A 85 14.07 -1.47 2.03
CA PHE A 85 14.25 -2.58 1.09
C PHE A 85 15.06 -2.18 -0.15
N GLU A 86 15.72 -1.03 -0.12
CA GLU A 86 16.61 -0.54 -1.19
C GLU A 86 15.97 -0.65 -2.58
N THR A 87 14.68 -0.30 -2.65
CA THR A 87 13.90 -0.47 -3.87
C THR A 87 14.43 0.46 -4.97
N LYS A 88 14.22 0.05 -6.22
CA LYS A 88 14.57 0.84 -7.40
C LYS A 88 13.32 1.54 -7.94
N PRO A 89 13.44 2.80 -8.40
CA PRO A 89 12.33 3.49 -9.05
C PRO A 89 12.07 2.89 -10.44
N LEU A 90 10.79 2.76 -10.82
CA LEU A 90 10.41 2.29 -12.17
C LEU A 90 10.72 3.32 -13.26
N ASP A 91 10.69 4.61 -12.93
CA ASP A 91 10.90 5.70 -13.88
C ASP A 91 11.65 6.88 -13.23
N GLU A 92 12.03 7.86 -14.05
CA GLU A 92 12.79 9.02 -13.58
C GLU A 92 11.95 9.93 -12.65
N PHE A 93 10.62 9.94 -12.76
CA PHE A 93 9.77 10.71 -11.86
C PHE A 93 9.74 10.11 -10.46
N ALA A 94 9.63 8.78 -10.34
CA ALA A 94 9.71 8.06 -9.08
C ALA A 94 11.07 8.25 -8.41
N LYS A 95 12.15 8.31 -9.21
CA LYS A 95 13.50 8.60 -8.74
C LYS A 95 13.64 10.02 -8.19
N GLN A 96 13.10 11.02 -8.90
CA GLN A 96 13.08 12.40 -8.41
C GLN A 96 12.24 12.53 -7.15
N ALA A 97 11.04 11.94 -7.14
CA ALA A 97 10.09 12.04 -6.04
C ALA A 97 10.63 11.48 -4.72
N ILE A 98 11.39 10.38 -4.74
CA ILE A 98 11.91 9.80 -3.49
C ILE A 98 13.05 10.63 -2.88
N GLY A 99 13.83 11.32 -3.72
CA GLY A 99 14.91 12.21 -3.31
C GLY A 99 14.45 13.62 -2.91
N ASP A 100 13.23 14.02 -3.26
CA ASP A 100 12.70 15.36 -2.99
C ASP A 100 12.14 15.46 -1.57
N MET A 101 12.80 16.28 -0.73
CA MET A 101 12.40 16.53 0.66
C MET A 101 11.07 17.29 0.78
N GLU A 102 10.82 18.24 -0.11
CA GLU A 102 9.59 19.04 -0.09
C GLU A 102 8.40 18.19 -0.58
N TYR A 103 8.60 17.38 -1.61
CA TYR A 103 7.60 16.39 -2.05
C TYR A 103 7.20 15.46 -0.91
N ARG A 104 8.19 14.90 -0.19
CA ARG A 104 7.95 14.05 0.98
C ARG A 104 7.16 14.77 2.06
N LYS A 105 7.57 15.99 2.42
CA LYS A 105 6.89 16.78 3.45
C LYS A 105 5.42 17.01 3.08
N ARG A 106 5.15 17.40 1.83
CA ARG A 106 3.79 17.64 1.34
C ARG A 106 2.92 16.39 1.34
N LEU A 107 3.46 15.22 1.00
CA LEU A 107 2.70 13.98 1.08
C LEU A 107 2.41 13.56 2.52
N LEU A 108 3.33 13.76 3.46
CA LEU A 108 3.07 13.52 4.88
C LEU A 108 1.96 14.44 5.43
N ASP A 109 1.97 15.72 5.02
CA ASP A 109 0.92 16.67 5.38
C ASP A 109 -0.42 16.31 4.70
N TYR A 110 -0.37 15.86 3.44
CA TYR A 110 -1.53 15.38 2.70
C TYR A 110 -2.18 14.18 3.38
N ASP A 111 -1.41 13.14 3.75
CA ASP A 111 -1.90 11.97 4.49
C ASP A 111 -2.68 12.40 5.74
N LYS A 112 -2.10 13.32 6.53
CA LYS A 112 -2.70 13.81 7.76
C LYS A 112 -4.03 14.53 7.49
N ARG A 113 -4.05 15.48 6.56
CA ARG A 113 -5.25 16.27 6.25
C ARG A 113 -6.35 15.43 5.63
N LEU A 114 -5.99 14.49 4.74
CA LEU A 114 -6.94 13.59 4.13
C LEU A 114 -7.60 12.69 5.19
N LYS A 115 -6.81 12.21 6.15
CA LYS A 115 -7.32 11.45 7.30
C LYS A 115 -8.29 12.26 8.16
N GLU A 116 -7.94 13.50 8.51
CA GLU A 116 -8.81 14.40 9.29
C GLU A 116 -10.17 14.64 8.61
N LEU A 117 -10.20 14.69 7.27
CA LEU A 117 -11.43 14.89 6.50
C LEU A 117 -12.27 13.62 6.33
N LEU A 118 -11.62 12.47 6.09
CA LEU A 118 -12.31 11.24 5.71
C LEU A 118 -12.62 10.30 6.87
N ASP A 119 -11.92 10.39 8.00
CA ASP A 119 -12.22 9.56 9.17
C ASP A 119 -13.64 9.81 9.70
N PRO A 120 -14.12 11.05 9.88
CA PRO A 120 -15.50 11.28 10.35
C PRO A 120 -16.55 10.76 9.36
N VAL A 121 -16.24 10.81 8.05
CA VAL A 121 -17.13 10.26 7.01
C VAL A 121 -17.16 8.74 7.08
N TRP A 122 -16.01 8.10 7.25
CA TRP A 122 -15.93 6.65 7.43
C TRP A 122 -16.68 6.17 8.67
N GLU A 123 -16.52 6.86 9.80
CA GLU A 123 -17.22 6.54 11.05
C GLU A 123 -18.73 6.59 10.87
N ARG A 124 -19.25 7.69 10.31
CA ARG A 124 -20.68 7.90 10.09
C ARG A 124 -21.27 6.97 9.03
N GLU A 125 -20.67 6.91 7.85
CA GLU A 125 -21.27 6.22 6.70
C GLU A 125 -21.05 4.70 6.73
N VAL A 126 -19.98 4.23 7.38
CA VAL A 126 -19.62 2.80 7.35
C VAL A 126 -19.76 2.16 8.73
N LEU A 127 -19.11 2.71 9.76
CA LEU A 127 -19.08 2.04 11.07
C LEU A 127 -20.42 2.12 11.80
N GLU A 128 -21.09 3.27 11.80
CA GLU A 128 -22.42 3.42 12.42
C GLU A 128 -23.49 2.63 11.66
N TYR A 129 -23.43 2.62 10.32
CA TYR A 129 -24.31 1.80 9.48
C TYR A 129 -24.15 0.31 9.80
N GLU A 130 -22.92 -0.21 9.86
CA GLU A 130 -22.65 -1.61 10.17
C GLU A 130 -23.07 -1.99 11.60
N LYS A 131 -22.90 -1.09 12.58
CA LYS A 131 -23.41 -1.29 13.96
C LYS A 131 -24.93 -1.40 13.96
N SER A 132 -25.62 -0.48 13.28
CA SER A 132 -27.08 -0.45 13.21
C SER A 132 -27.64 -1.71 12.54
N LYS A 133 -27.01 -2.13 11.44
CA LYS A 133 -27.36 -3.36 10.72
C LYS A 133 -27.14 -4.62 11.55
N LYS A 134 -26.08 -4.68 12.38
CA LYS A 134 -25.85 -5.80 13.30
C LYS A 134 -26.89 -5.84 14.41
N ALA A 135 -27.24 -4.70 15.00
CA ALA A 135 -28.28 -4.62 16.03
C ALA A 135 -29.64 -5.11 15.50
N ALA A 136 -30.03 -4.68 14.29
CA ALA A 136 -31.27 -5.10 13.65
C ALA A 136 -31.34 -6.60 13.33
N ARG A 137 -30.20 -7.28 13.17
CA ARG A 137 -30.14 -8.74 12.94
C ARG A 137 -30.18 -9.58 14.22
N ALA A 138 -29.91 -8.96 15.37
CA ALA A 138 -29.85 -9.64 16.66
C ALA A 138 -31.15 -9.55 17.47
N ALA A 139 -32.09 -8.69 17.05
CA ALA A 139 -33.44 -8.55 17.59
C ALA A 139 -34.42 -9.44 16.80
#